data_AF-A0A0F2QZC6-F1
#
_entry.id   AF-A0A0F2QZC6-F1
#
_cell.length_a   1.000
_cell.length_b   1.000
_cell.length_c   1.000
_cell.angle_alpha   90.00
_cell.angle_beta   90.00
_cell.angle_gamma   90.00
#
_symmetry.space_group_name_H-M   'P 1'
#
loop_
_entity.id
_entity.type
_entity.pdbx_description
1 polymer ?
#
loop_
_entity_poly.entity_id
_entity_poly.type
_entity_poly.pdbx_seq_one_letter_code
_entity_poly.pdbx_strand_id
1 'polypeptide(L)'
;MNDYQQEQWDALLKARLGLTRLSSVDIDALMVAIDIYMAFRHQVDDFQSVHFTDQCTRSCFENHRSACCSKDGIVTFWGDVVINTLLSSTAQGSTLDHCLSVPAYADKCTYLGPQGCQWQVRPLMCAMFVCDPVKASVLLPGNDAQRRWEQLQERAKQFRWPDQPEPVLFDRLETCFLKIGIQSSLMYINQSPGLLSIKRKSGCAEQGLPFRL
;
A
#
# COMPACT_ATOMS: atom_id res chain seq x y z
N MET A 1 -8.93 -20.49 -1.38
CA MET A 1 -8.12 -19.38 -0.85
C MET A 1 -7.34 -19.88 0.35
N ASN A 2 -6.07 -19.54 0.46
CA ASN A 2 -5.28 -19.75 1.68
C ASN A 2 -5.56 -18.62 2.70
N ASP A 3 -4.97 -18.71 3.90
CA ASP A 3 -5.21 -17.74 4.98
C ASP A 3 -4.86 -16.31 4.58
N TYR A 4 -3.75 -16.13 3.85
CA TYR A 4 -3.36 -14.83 3.31
C TYR A 4 -4.42 -14.28 2.35
N GLN A 5 -4.81 -15.04 1.32
CA GLN A 5 -5.83 -14.65 0.36
C GLN A 5 -7.16 -14.31 1.02
N GLN A 6 -7.55 -15.11 2.03
CA GLN A 6 -8.79 -14.90 2.78
C GLN A 6 -8.76 -13.59 3.56
N GLU A 7 -7.63 -13.26 4.20
CA GLU A 7 -7.44 -11.99 4.90
C GLU A 7 -7.53 -10.80 3.95
N GLN A 8 -6.82 -10.87 2.82
CA GLN A 8 -6.79 -9.79 1.83
C GLN A 8 -8.16 -9.59 1.16
N TRP A 9 -8.87 -10.68 0.88
CA TRP A 9 -10.24 -10.66 0.37
C TRP A 9 -11.22 -10.04 1.36
N ASP A 10 -11.17 -10.43 2.64
CA ASP A 10 -11.99 -9.85 3.70
C ASP A 10 -11.77 -8.33 3.82
N ALA A 11 -10.51 -7.89 3.79
CA ALA A 11 -10.19 -6.47 3.81
C ALA A 11 -10.78 -5.72 2.60
N LEU A 12 -10.70 -6.29 1.40
CA LEU A 12 -11.25 -5.69 0.18
C LEU A 12 -12.79 -5.54 0.25
N LEU A 13 -13.49 -6.58 0.71
CA LEU A 13 -14.94 -6.52 0.90
C LEU A 13 -15.34 -5.46 1.94
N LYS A 14 -14.62 -5.40 3.06
CA LYS A 14 -14.83 -4.41 4.10
C LYS A 14 -14.57 -2.98 3.63
N ALA A 15 -13.53 -2.77 2.83
CA ALA A 15 -13.22 -1.45 2.28
C ALA A 15 -14.35 -0.98 1.37
N ARG A 16 -14.83 -1.83 0.46
CA ARG A 16 -15.98 -1.54 -0.41
C ARG A 16 -17.23 -1.21 0.41
N LEU A 17 -17.57 -2.06 1.39
CA LEU A 17 -18.72 -1.83 2.27
C LEU A 17 -18.58 -0.50 3.02
N GLY A 18 -17.41 -0.20 3.58
CA GLY A 18 -17.17 1.06 4.27
C GLY A 18 -17.35 2.27 3.36
N LEU A 19 -16.83 2.21 2.13
CA LEU A 19 -17.01 3.29 1.14
C LEU A 19 -18.49 3.53 0.79
N THR A 20 -19.32 2.48 0.74
CA THR A 20 -20.78 2.65 0.53
C THR A 20 -21.52 3.29 1.72
N ARG A 21 -20.91 3.30 2.90
CA ARG A 21 -21.48 3.88 4.13
C ARG A 21 -21.02 5.32 4.38
N LEU A 22 -19.96 5.75 3.72
CA LEU A 22 -19.46 7.12 3.81
C LEU A 22 -20.35 8.07 3.00
N SER A 23 -20.47 9.30 3.49
CA SER A 23 -21.14 10.35 2.72
C SER A 23 -20.27 10.77 1.52
N SER A 24 -20.86 11.40 0.51
CA SER A 24 -20.08 11.97 -0.60
C SER A 24 -19.03 12.98 -0.12
N VAL A 25 -19.36 13.76 0.91
CA VAL A 25 -18.44 14.73 1.54
C VAL A 25 -17.23 14.03 2.16
N ASP A 26 -17.45 12.90 2.85
CA ASP A 26 -16.35 12.12 3.43
C ASP A 26 -15.49 11.49 2.33
N ILE A 27 -16.11 10.99 1.25
CA ILE A 27 -15.38 10.44 0.09
C ILE A 27 -14.53 11.53 -0.57
N ASP A 28 -15.07 12.71 -0.83
CA ASP A 28 -14.33 13.84 -1.40
C ASP A 28 -13.17 14.25 -0.49
N ALA A 29 -13.40 14.27 0.83
CA ALA A 29 -12.35 14.57 1.79
C ALA A 29 -11.26 13.50 1.84
N LEU A 30 -11.61 12.22 1.70
CA LEU A 30 -10.64 11.13 1.56
C LEU A 30 -9.81 11.28 0.28
N MET A 31 -10.45 11.64 -0.84
CA MET A 31 -9.75 11.90 -2.11
C MET A 31 -8.72 13.03 -1.96
N VAL A 32 -9.11 14.15 -1.36
CA VAL A 32 -8.18 15.27 -1.07
C VAL A 32 -7.05 14.82 -0.13
N ALA A 33 -7.35 14.01 0.89
CA ALA A 33 -6.35 13.53 1.83
C ALA A 33 -5.28 12.63 1.19
N ILE A 34 -5.62 11.93 0.11
CA ILE A 34 -4.68 11.02 -0.58
C ILE A 34 -3.88 11.71 -1.68
N ASP A 35 -4.17 12.96 -2.06
CA ASP A 35 -3.50 13.66 -3.17
C ASP A 35 -1.97 13.75 -2.98
N ILE A 36 -1.53 14.17 -1.78
CA ILE A 36 -0.09 14.26 -1.46
C ILE A 36 0.57 12.89 -1.53
N TYR A 37 -0.14 11.84 -1.09
CA TYR A 37 0.34 10.47 -1.19
C TYR A 37 0.44 10.04 -2.66
N MET A 38 -0.56 10.33 -3.49
CA MET A 38 -0.53 9.96 -4.91
C MET A 38 0.57 10.71 -5.67
N ALA A 39 0.82 11.99 -5.37
CA ALA A 39 1.96 12.72 -5.90
C ALA A 39 3.31 12.07 -5.49
N PHE A 40 3.41 11.58 -4.26
CA PHE A 40 4.56 10.78 -3.83
C PHE A 40 4.65 9.44 -4.60
N ARG A 41 3.53 8.75 -4.82
CA ARG A 41 3.49 7.49 -5.56
C ARG A 41 3.96 7.64 -7.00
N HIS A 42 3.54 8.71 -7.68
CA HIS A 42 4.05 9.04 -9.01
C HIS A 42 5.56 9.25 -9.02
N GLN A 43 6.13 9.96 -8.02
CA GLN A 43 7.58 10.13 -7.93
C GLN A 43 8.33 8.81 -7.71
N VAL A 44 7.75 7.88 -6.95
CA VAL A 44 8.31 6.53 -6.79
C VAL A 44 8.26 5.80 -8.14
N ASP A 45 7.13 5.80 -8.82
CA ASP A 45 6.97 5.11 -10.11
C ASP A 45 7.92 5.68 -11.18
N ASP A 46 8.07 7.01 -11.25
CA ASP A 46 9.02 7.68 -12.14
C ASP A 46 10.46 7.27 -11.83
N PHE A 47 10.84 7.27 -10.55
CA PHE A 47 12.17 6.84 -10.13
C PHE A 47 12.44 5.38 -10.52
N GLN A 48 11.48 4.49 -10.28
CA GLN A 48 11.60 3.08 -10.64
C GLN A 48 11.68 2.88 -12.15
N SER A 49 10.89 3.63 -12.91
CA SER A 49 10.88 3.57 -14.37
C SER A 49 12.25 3.95 -14.93
N VAL A 50 12.88 4.99 -14.38
CA VAL A 50 14.19 5.48 -14.82
C VAL A 50 15.33 4.56 -14.40
N HIS A 51 15.30 4.04 -13.17
CA HIS A 51 16.48 3.39 -12.58
C HIS A 51 16.40 1.87 -12.54
N PHE A 52 15.21 1.26 -12.52
CA PHE A 52 15.05 -0.17 -12.27
C PHE A 52 14.49 -0.96 -13.45
N THR A 53 13.83 -0.33 -14.42
CA THR A 53 13.16 -1.02 -15.55
C THR A 53 14.07 -2.02 -16.25
N ASP A 54 15.27 -1.63 -16.67
CA ASP A 54 16.15 -2.51 -17.43
C ASP A 54 16.58 -3.75 -16.63
N GLN A 55 16.95 -3.55 -15.35
CA GLN A 55 17.40 -4.64 -14.49
C GLN A 55 16.24 -5.55 -14.09
N CYS A 56 15.05 -4.98 -13.82
CA CYS A 56 13.84 -5.72 -13.48
C CYS A 56 13.27 -6.48 -14.70
N THR A 57 13.30 -5.91 -15.89
CA THR A 57 12.85 -6.59 -17.11
C THR A 57 13.70 -7.83 -17.38
N ARG A 58 15.03 -7.67 -17.36
CA ARG A 58 15.97 -8.79 -17.56
C ARG A 58 15.91 -9.83 -16.45
N SER A 59 15.85 -9.40 -15.19
CA SER A 59 15.97 -10.33 -14.04
C SER A 59 14.64 -10.99 -13.66
N CYS A 60 13.51 -10.32 -13.89
CA CYS A 60 12.21 -10.69 -13.34
C CYS A 60 11.13 -10.87 -14.41
N PHE A 61 10.97 -9.94 -15.36
CA PHE A 61 9.86 -10.00 -16.32
C PHE A 61 10.06 -11.10 -17.37
N GLU A 62 11.21 -11.10 -18.07
CA GLU A 62 11.54 -12.08 -19.11
C GLU A 62 11.65 -13.51 -18.56
N ASN A 63 12.16 -13.64 -17.33
CA ASN A 63 12.36 -14.91 -16.67
C ASN A 63 11.15 -15.34 -15.81
N HIS A 64 10.05 -14.59 -15.86
CA HIS A 64 8.84 -14.83 -15.06
C HIS A 64 9.07 -14.93 -13.55
N ARG A 65 10.19 -14.42 -13.05
CA ARG A 65 10.55 -14.42 -11.63
C ARG A 65 9.96 -13.17 -10.98
N SER A 66 9.15 -13.36 -9.96
CA SER A 66 8.74 -12.26 -9.08
C SER A 66 9.69 -12.16 -7.89
N ALA A 67 11.00 -11.98 -8.13
CA ALA A 67 12.00 -11.97 -7.05
C ALA A 67 11.72 -10.87 -5.99
N CYS A 68 10.95 -9.85 -6.36
CA CYS A 68 10.47 -8.79 -5.46
C CYS A 68 9.09 -9.05 -4.83
N CYS A 69 8.32 -10.03 -5.32
CA CYS A 69 6.98 -10.34 -4.83
C CYS A 69 6.89 -11.85 -4.53
N SER A 70 7.13 -12.23 -3.27
CA SER A 70 6.80 -13.57 -2.80
C SER A 70 5.30 -13.82 -2.94
N LYS A 71 4.90 -15.07 -3.18
CA LYS A 71 3.52 -15.49 -3.48
C LYS A 71 2.47 -14.86 -2.55
N ASP A 72 2.75 -14.87 -1.24
CA ASP A 72 1.85 -14.43 -0.17
C ASP A 72 2.58 -13.62 0.92
N GLY A 73 3.68 -12.92 0.60
CA GLY A 73 4.55 -12.31 1.61
C GLY A 73 4.59 -10.79 1.64
N ILE A 74 3.77 -10.11 0.81
CA ILE A 74 3.68 -8.65 0.87
C ILE A 74 2.72 -8.29 2.00
N VAL A 75 3.23 -7.57 3.00
CA VAL A 75 2.41 -6.90 4.01
C VAL A 75 1.63 -5.79 3.32
N THR A 76 0.30 -5.90 3.35
CA THR A 76 -0.64 -4.89 2.87
C THR A 76 -1.24 -4.19 4.08
N PHE A 77 -1.20 -2.86 4.12
CA PHE A 77 -1.90 -2.10 5.16
C PHE A 77 -3.35 -1.85 4.73
N TRP A 78 -4.23 -1.64 5.70
CA TRP A 78 -5.60 -1.19 5.44
C TRP A 78 -5.66 0.05 4.52
N GLY A 79 -4.74 1.00 4.73
CA GLY A 79 -4.62 2.20 3.89
C GLY A 79 -4.37 1.88 2.42
N ASP A 80 -3.56 0.86 2.11
CA ASP A 80 -3.34 0.42 0.73
C ASP A 80 -4.64 -0.05 0.08
N VAL A 81 -5.40 -0.89 0.79
CA VAL A 81 -6.68 -1.45 0.30
C VAL A 81 -7.70 -0.33 0.05
N VAL A 82 -7.85 0.60 1.00
CA VAL A 82 -8.81 1.71 0.87
C VAL A 82 -8.46 2.61 -0.31
N ILE A 83 -7.20 3.04 -0.43
CA ILE A 83 -6.74 3.91 -1.52
C ILE A 83 -6.94 3.24 -2.87
N ASN A 84 -6.56 1.96 -2.98
CA ASN A 84 -6.77 1.22 -4.21
C ASN A 84 -8.27 1.11 -4.55
N THR A 85 -9.12 0.84 -3.55
CA THR A 85 -10.56 0.71 -3.78
C THR A 85 -11.21 2.04 -4.18
N LEU A 86 -10.79 3.16 -3.57
CA LEU A 86 -11.23 4.51 -3.93
C LEU A 86 -10.92 4.86 -5.39
N LEU A 87 -9.74 4.44 -5.87
CA LEU A 87 -9.24 4.78 -7.21
C LEU A 87 -9.56 3.74 -8.29
N SER A 88 -10.11 2.59 -7.91
CA SER A 88 -10.45 1.52 -8.84
C SER A 88 -11.85 1.67 -9.39
N SER A 89 -12.01 1.47 -10.69
CA SER A 89 -13.31 1.19 -11.29
C SER A 89 -13.85 -0.16 -10.81
N THR A 90 -15.16 -0.38 -10.98
CA THR A 90 -15.80 -1.67 -10.65
C THR A 90 -15.12 -2.83 -11.37
N ALA A 91 -14.75 -2.66 -12.66
CA ALA A 91 -14.09 -3.70 -13.45
C ALA A 91 -12.70 -4.06 -12.86
N GLN A 92 -11.89 -3.06 -12.50
CA GLN A 92 -10.59 -3.28 -11.87
C GLN A 92 -10.73 -3.95 -10.49
N GLY A 93 -11.75 -3.56 -9.73
CA GLY A 93 -12.10 -4.23 -8.48
C GLY A 93 -12.40 -5.71 -8.68
N SER A 94 -13.23 -6.06 -9.67
CA SER A 94 -13.55 -7.46 -10.00
C SER A 94 -12.33 -8.26 -10.46
N THR A 95 -11.33 -7.62 -11.07
CA THR A 95 -10.08 -8.32 -11.42
C THR A 95 -9.27 -8.69 -10.18
N LEU A 96 -9.18 -7.78 -9.19
CA LEU A 96 -8.48 -8.06 -7.94
C LEU A 96 -9.16 -9.18 -7.14
N ASP A 97 -10.50 -9.22 -7.17
CA ASP A 97 -11.29 -10.32 -6.63
C ASP A 97 -10.86 -11.66 -7.26
N HIS A 98 -10.87 -11.70 -8.59
CA HIS A 98 -10.52 -12.93 -9.31
C HIS A 98 -9.12 -13.44 -8.93
N CYS A 99 -8.14 -12.55 -8.85
CA CYS A 99 -6.77 -12.88 -8.45
C CYS A 99 -6.67 -13.50 -7.05
N LEU A 100 -7.41 -12.96 -6.08
CA LEU A 100 -7.43 -13.48 -4.71
C LEU A 100 -8.10 -14.86 -4.61
N SER A 101 -9.14 -15.09 -5.41
CA SER A 101 -9.89 -16.35 -5.42
C SER A 101 -9.18 -17.46 -6.19
N VAL A 102 -8.65 -17.13 -7.38
CA VAL A 102 -8.00 -18.05 -8.32
C VAL A 102 -6.74 -17.35 -8.87
N PRO A 103 -5.60 -17.44 -8.16
CA PRO A 103 -4.36 -16.84 -8.64
C PRO A 103 -3.97 -17.40 -10.00
N ALA A 104 -3.55 -16.53 -10.91
CA ALA A 104 -3.11 -16.94 -12.24
C ALA A 104 -1.83 -17.80 -12.21
N TYR A 105 -1.02 -17.64 -11.15
CA TYR A 105 0.23 -18.36 -10.97
C TYR A 105 0.31 -18.94 -9.56
N ALA A 106 0.45 -20.26 -9.46
CA ALA A 106 0.45 -20.96 -8.18
C ALA A 106 1.74 -20.76 -7.36
N ASP A 107 2.79 -20.14 -7.91
CA ASP A 107 4.11 -19.97 -7.30
C ASP A 107 4.57 -18.50 -7.24
N LYS A 108 3.75 -17.56 -7.69
CA LYS A 108 4.05 -16.12 -7.75
C LYS A 108 3.04 -15.30 -6.98
N CYS A 109 3.30 -14.00 -6.86
CA CYS A 109 2.40 -13.04 -6.21
C CYS A 109 0.93 -13.28 -6.59
N THR A 110 0.08 -13.48 -5.58
CA THR A 110 -1.36 -13.72 -5.74
C THR A 110 -2.05 -12.64 -6.60
N TYR A 111 -1.54 -11.41 -6.62
CA TYR A 111 -2.08 -10.29 -7.40
C TYR A 111 -1.55 -10.16 -8.83
N LEU A 112 -0.70 -11.09 -9.28
CA LEU A 112 -0.12 -11.05 -10.62
C LEU A 112 -1.07 -11.72 -11.61
N GLY A 113 -1.49 -10.96 -12.62
CA GLY A 113 -2.26 -11.44 -13.77
C GLY A 113 -1.45 -11.38 -15.08
N PRO A 114 -2.05 -11.76 -16.22
CA PRO A 114 -1.36 -11.79 -17.51
C PRO A 114 -0.81 -10.44 -17.96
N GLN A 115 -1.44 -9.34 -17.52
CA GLN A 115 -1.05 -7.96 -17.85
C GLN A 115 -0.20 -7.32 -16.74
N GLY A 116 0.32 -8.10 -15.80
CA GLY A 116 1.10 -7.60 -14.66
C GLY A 116 0.29 -7.51 -13.36
N CYS A 117 0.71 -6.62 -12.46
CA CYS A 117 0.06 -6.44 -11.16
C CYS A 117 -1.37 -5.92 -11.35
N GLN A 118 -2.34 -6.53 -10.67
CA GLN A 118 -3.75 -6.15 -10.78
C GLN A 118 -4.19 -5.08 -9.76
N TRP A 119 -3.27 -4.58 -8.95
CA TRP A 119 -3.52 -3.39 -8.14
C TRP A 119 -3.47 -2.14 -9.02
N GLN A 120 -4.48 -1.28 -8.90
CA GLN A 120 -4.45 0.06 -9.49
C GLN A 120 -3.37 0.91 -8.81
N VAL A 121 -3.24 0.80 -7.48
CA VAL A 121 -2.15 1.38 -6.71
C VAL A 121 -1.50 0.29 -5.89
N ARG A 122 -0.29 -0.13 -6.29
CA ARG A 122 0.46 -1.20 -5.61
C ARG A 122 0.62 -0.90 -4.10
N PRO A 123 0.51 -1.90 -3.20
CA PRO A 123 0.75 -1.69 -1.77
C PRO A 123 2.08 -0.99 -1.52
N LEU A 124 2.15 -0.08 -0.55
CA LEU A 124 3.34 0.74 -0.30
C LEU A 124 4.58 -0.11 -0.04
N MET A 125 4.44 -1.22 0.68
CA MET A 125 5.56 -2.14 0.92
C MET A 125 6.06 -2.78 -0.38
N CYS A 126 5.17 -3.13 -1.31
CA CYS A 126 5.54 -3.64 -2.62
C CYS A 126 6.25 -2.56 -3.46
N ALA A 127 5.71 -1.35 -3.46
CA ALA A 127 6.27 -0.25 -4.25
C ALA A 127 7.60 0.24 -3.70
N MET A 128 7.87 0.09 -2.40
CA MET A 128 9.15 0.47 -1.79
C MET A 128 10.14 -0.70 -1.69
N PHE A 129 9.82 -1.85 -2.29
CA PHE A 129 10.72 -2.99 -2.30
C PHE A 129 11.70 -2.93 -3.48
N VAL A 130 12.97 -3.19 -3.19
CA VAL A 130 14.03 -3.38 -4.20
C VAL A 130 14.80 -4.64 -3.81
N CYS A 131 15.00 -5.56 -4.76
CA CYS A 131 15.75 -6.79 -4.50
C CYS A 131 17.26 -6.50 -4.42
N ASP A 132 17.99 -7.38 -3.74
CA ASP A 132 19.42 -7.17 -3.48
C ASP A 132 20.27 -7.05 -4.76
N PRO A 133 20.02 -7.80 -5.85
CA PRO A 133 20.73 -7.59 -7.11
C PRO A 133 20.57 -6.17 -7.68
N VAL A 134 19.37 -5.59 -7.58
CA VAL A 134 19.11 -4.22 -8.05
C VAL A 134 19.78 -3.20 -7.11
N LYS A 135 19.71 -3.41 -5.79
CA LYS A 135 20.44 -2.56 -4.84
C LYS A 135 21.94 -2.53 -5.13
N ALA A 136 22.54 -3.71 -5.35
CA ALA A 136 23.96 -3.86 -5.58
C ALA A 136 24.45 -3.29 -6.92
N SER A 137 23.56 -3.09 -7.89
CA SER A 137 23.91 -2.59 -9.24
C SER A 137 23.53 -1.12 -9.47
N VAL A 138 22.40 -0.68 -8.92
CA VAL A 138 21.83 0.65 -9.19
C VAL A 138 22.00 1.62 -8.02
N LEU A 139 21.89 1.12 -6.78
CA LEU A 139 21.92 1.95 -5.56
C LEU A 139 23.29 1.88 -4.88
N LEU A 140 24.35 2.11 -5.67
CA LEU A 140 25.72 2.08 -5.18
C LEU A 140 26.01 3.24 -4.19
N PRO A 141 26.81 2.99 -3.13
CA PRO A 141 27.19 4.00 -2.15
C PRO A 141 27.68 5.33 -2.75
N GLY A 142 27.05 6.44 -2.34
CA GLY A 142 27.44 7.80 -2.70
C GLY A 142 26.86 8.31 -4.03
N ASN A 143 26.14 7.48 -4.79
CA ASN A 143 25.54 7.91 -6.05
C ASN A 143 24.22 8.66 -5.85
N ASP A 144 23.76 9.36 -6.88
CA ASP A 144 22.54 10.18 -6.79
C ASP A 144 21.27 9.34 -6.64
N ALA A 145 21.22 8.18 -7.31
CA ALA A 145 20.08 7.26 -7.25
C ALA A 145 19.86 6.73 -5.84
N GLN A 146 20.93 6.35 -5.13
CA GLN A 146 20.87 5.91 -3.74
C GLN A 146 20.31 7.01 -2.83
N ARG A 147 20.86 8.22 -2.90
CA ARG A 147 20.38 9.34 -2.06
C ARG A 147 18.91 9.66 -2.31
N ARG A 148 18.49 9.69 -3.57
CA ARG A 148 17.08 9.90 -3.94
C ARG A 148 16.20 8.75 -3.44
N TRP A 149 16.65 7.51 -3.55
CA TRP A 149 15.91 6.36 -3.05
C TRP A 149 15.75 6.41 -1.53
N GLU A 150 16.79 6.74 -0.79
CA GLU A 150 16.75 6.94 0.66
C GLU A 150 15.75 8.04 1.04
N GLN A 151 15.74 9.17 0.32
CA GLN A 151 14.74 10.23 0.52
C GLN A 151 13.30 9.73 0.27
N LEU A 152 13.08 8.93 -0.77
CA LEU A 152 11.77 8.32 -1.04
C LEU A 152 11.39 7.33 0.07
N GLN A 153 12.33 6.57 0.61
CA GLN A 153 12.11 5.66 1.74
C GLN A 153 11.73 6.41 3.02
N GLU A 154 12.40 7.52 3.34
CA GLU A 154 12.04 8.35 4.49
C GLU A 154 10.65 8.99 4.31
N ARG A 155 10.35 9.49 3.11
CA ARG A 155 9.01 10.01 2.80
C ARG A 155 7.92 8.94 2.89
N ALA A 156 8.21 7.70 2.48
CA ALA A 156 7.27 6.59 2.61
C ALA A 156 6.85 6.35 4.06
N LYS A 157 7.75 6.54 5.03
CA LYS A 157 7.44 6.39 6.46
C LYS A 157 6.39 7.39 6.93
N GLN A 158 6.40 8.61 6.41
CA GLN A 158 5.47 9.68 6.78
C GLN A 158 3.99 9.33 6.51
N PHE A 159 3.72 8.32 5.68
CA PHE A 159 2.36 7.87 5.39
C PHE A 159 1.89 6.70 6.27
N ARG A 160 2.80 5.93 6.88
CA ARG A 160 2.47 4.65 7.54
C ARG A 160 3.10 4.43 8.92
N TRP A 161 4.06 5.25 9.32
CA TRP A 161 4.84 5.05 10.54
C TRP A 161 4.45 6.09 11.59
N PRO A 162 3.79 5.71 12.70
CA PRO A 162 3.16 6.67 13.63
C PRO A 162 4.14 7.21 14.69
N ASP A 163 5.33 7.67 14.29
CA ASP A 163 6.38 8.16 15.19
C ASP A 163 6.39 9.69 15.38
N GLN A 164 5.38 10.38 14.85
CA GLN A 164 5.20 11.83 14.99
C GLN A 164 3.92 12.16 15.78
N PRO A 165 3.79 13.38 16.35
CA PRO A 165 2.60 13.79 17.10
C PRO A 165 1.32 13.88 16.24
N GLU A 166 1.46 14.12 14.94
CA GLU A 166 0.33 14.13 14.02
C GLU A 166 0.05 12.73 13.45
N PRO A 167 -1.22 12.30 13.34
CA PRO A 167 -1.56 11.03 12.72
C PRO A 167 -1.10 10.99 11.26
N VAL A 168 -0.41 9.92 10.88
CA VAL A 168 -0.05 9.64 9.49
C VAL A 168 -1.28 9.27 8.66
N LEU A 169 -1.18 9.35 7.33
CA LEU A 169 -2.32 9.07 6.43
C LEU A 169 -2.98 7.72 6.72
N PHE A 170 -2.22 6.64 6.86
CA PHE A 170 -2.79 5.32 7.08
C PHE A 170 -3.52 5.22 8.43
N ASP A 171 -3.08 5.95 9.45
CA ASP A 171 -3.77 6.03 10.74
C ASP A 171 -5.14 6.72 10.60
N ARG A 172 -5.17 7.83 9.85
CA ARG A 172 -6.40 8.58 9.57
C ARG A 172 -7.41 7.72 8.80
N LEU A 173 -6.94 6.95 7.81
CA LEU A 173 -7.76 6.03 7.03
C LEU A 173 -8.33 4.90 7.88
N GLU A 174 -7.52 4.26 8.72
CA GLU A 174 -8.01 3.26 9.67
C GLU A 174 -9.07 3.85 10.61
N THR A 175 -8.77 5.02 11.20
CA THR A 175 -9.67 5.69 12.16
C THR A 175 -11.01 6.09 11.52
N CYS A 176 -10.99 6.57 10.27
CA CYS A 176 -12.21 6.90 9.52
C CYS A 176 -13.16 5.70 9.42
N PHE A 177 -12.63 4.52 9.06
CA PHE A 177 -13.43 3.31 8.89
C PHE A 177 -13.83 2.67 10.23
N LEU A 178 -12.99 2.76 11.25
CA LEU A 178 -13.33 2.33 12.61
C LEU A 178 -14.53 3.11 13.17
N LYS A 179 -14.61 4.43 12.92
CA LYS A 179 -15.74 5.28 13.36
C LYS A 179 -17.09 4.84 12.79
N ILE A 180 -17.12 4.23 11.60
CA ILE A 180 -18.34 3.70 10.97
C ILE A 180 -18.52 2.18 11.23
N GLY A 181 -17.77 1.62 12.19
CA GLY A 181 -17.88 0.23 12.63
C GLY A 181 -17.25 -0.78 11.67
N ILE A 182 -16.38 -0.36 10.75
CA ILE A 182 -15.62 -1.26 9.88
C ILE A 182 -14.29 -1.59 10.56
N GLN A 183 -14.00 -2.89 10.68
CA GLN A 183 -12.76 -3.38 11.29
C GLN A 183 -12.13 -4.48 10.45
N SER A 184 -10.85 -4.32 10.11
CA SER A 184 -10.03 -5.30 9.37
C SER A 184 -8.78 -5.64 10.18
N SER A 185 -8.25 -6.86 10.00
CA SER A 185 -6.97 -7.27 10.59
C SER A 185 -5.77 -6.52 10.00
N LEU A 186 -5.94 -5.89 8.83
CA LEU A 186 -4.90 -5.08 8.18
C LEU A 186 -4.78 -3.66 8.77
N MET A 187 -5.62 -3.31 9.76
CA MET A 187 -5.57 -2.02 10.45
C MET A 187 -4.47 -2.01 11.52
N TYR A 188 -3.23 -2.25 11.09
CA TYR A 188 -2.11 -2.48 11.99
C TYR A 188 -1.79 -1.26 12.85
N ILE A 189 -2.00 -0.03 12.37
CA ILE A 189 -1.62 1.17 13.14
C ILE A 189 -2.47 1.29 14.41
N ASN A 190 -3.75 0.92 14.34
CA ASN A 190 -4.68 0.98 15.47
C ASN A 190 -4.89 -0.35 16.19
N GLN A 191 -4.32 -1.47 15.70
CA GLN A 191 -4.50 -2.79 16.32
C GLN A 191 -3.20 -3.50 16.71
N SER A 192 -2.08 -3.20 16.06
CA SER A 192 -0.81 -3.87 16.37
C SER A 192 -0.22 -3.33 17.67
N PRO A 193 0.07 -4.19 18.68
CA PRO A 193 0.68 -3.74 19.94
C PRO A 193 1.99 -2.97 19.75
N GLY A 194 2.79 -3.34 18.74
CA GLY A 194 4.05 -2.68 18.42
C GLY A 194 3.85 -1.25 17.91
N LEU A 195 2.95 -1.06 16.94
CA LEU A 195 2.67 0.27 16.39
C LEU A 195 1.92 1.16 17.38
N LEU A 196 1.02 0.60 18.19
CA LEU A 196 0.37 1.31 19.29
C LEU A 196 1.36 1.77 20.36
N SER A 197 2.42 1.00 20.62
CA SER A 197 3.51 1.41 21.52
C SER A 197 4.28 2.61 20.96
N ILE A 198 4.58 2.61 19.66
CA ILE A 198 5.25 3.72 18.98
C ILE A 198 4.36 4.97 18.99
N LYS A 199 3.10 4.83 18.59
CA LYS A 199 2.07 5.90 18.58
C LYS A 199 1.93 6.58 19.95
N ARG A 200 1.91 5.80 21.04
CA ARG A 200 1.86 6.35 22.40
C ARG A 200 3.13 7.10 22.80
N LYS A 201 4.30 6.62 22.38
CA LYS A 201 5.59 7.26 22.70
C LYS A 201 5.81 8.58 21.96
N SER A 202 5.29 8.69 20.74
CA SER A 202 5.38 9.91 19.93
C SER A 202 4.38 10.99 20.36
N GLY A 203 3.50 10.70 21.33
CA GLY A 203 2.42 11.59 21.71
C GLY A 203 1.40 11.78 20.58
N CYS A 204 1.36 10.84 19.61
CA CYS A 204 0.41 10.86 18.53
C CYS A 204 -1.00 10.80 19.10
N ALA A 205 -1.70 11.92 19.01
CA ALA A 205 -3.02 12.06 19.61
C ALA A 205 -4.00 11.11 18.91
N GLU A 206 -4.94 10.53 19.66
CA GLU A 206 -6.14 9.88 19.11
C GLU A 206 -7.07 10.96 18.53
N GLN A 207 -6.58 11.72 17.56
CA GLN A 207 -7.39 12.66 16.80
C GLN A 207 -8.08 11.86 15.71
N GLY A 208 -9.21 11.25 16.07
CA GLY A 208 -10.19 10.92 15.06
C GLY A 208 -10.59 12.21 14.37
N LEU A 209 -10.16 12.41 13.12
CA LEU A 209 -10.50 13.53 12.23
C LEU A 209 -11.69 14.33 12.75
N PRO A 210 -11.49 15.56 13.27
CA PRO A 210 -12.58 16.50 13.30
C PRO A 210 -12.69 17.00 11.86
N PHE A 211 -13.58 16.40 11.05
CA PHE A 211 -14.13 17.17 9.94
C PHE A 211 -15.04 18.24 10.57
N ARG A 212 -14.42 19.31 11.06
CA ARG A 212 -15.06 20.61 11.22
C ARG A 212 -14.35 21.54 10.25
N LEU A 213 -15.17 22.15 9.39
CA LEU A 213 -14.85 23.16 8.39
C LEU A 213 -13.87 24.22 8.90
#